data_AF-F0NGN9-F1
#
_entry.id   AF-F0NGN9-F1
#
_cell.length_a   1.000
_cell.length_b   1.000
_cell.length_c   1.000
_cell.angle_alpha   90.00
_cell.angle_beta   90.00
_cell.angle_gamma   90.00
#
_symmetry.space_group_name_H-M   'P 1'
#
loop_
_entity.id
_entity.type
_entity.pdbx_description
1 polymer ?
#
loop_
_entity_poly.entity_id
_entity_poly.type
_entity_poly.pdbx_seq_one_letter_code
_entity_poly.pdbx_strand_id
1 'polypeptide(L)'
;MLRPLTSAEAYLKEAEEFLAKGDTVNASEKYYKAVEEAIKILALKNNIKALKEAKEKGEWDLKLLNDAVDELAKIYGDRIITDWSAAVSLITLNLSIEAIKELSAYVMDIVKLASTNKEMA
;
A
#
# COMPACT_ATOMS: atom_id res chain seq x y z
N MET A 1 -17.47 1.36 15.72
CA MET A 1 -17.79 2.61 15.00
C MET A 1 -17.91 2.30 13.53
N LEU A 2 -18.99 2.74 12.87
CA LEU A 2 -19.08 2.69 11.40
C LEU A 2 -18.31 3.89 10.84
N ARG A 3 -17.31 3.63 9.98
CA ARG A 3 -16.63 4.66 9.18
C ARG A 3 -16.52 4.19 7.72
N PRO A 4 -16.41 5.10 6.74
CA PRO A 4 -16.07 4.72 5.38
C PRO A 4 -14.72 3.99 5.32
N LEU A 5 -14.60 3.08 4.36
CA LEU A 5 -13.32 2.46 4.02
C LEU A 5 -12.40 3.51 3.39
N THR A 6 -11.11 3.39 3.67
CA THR A 6 -10.08 4.10 2.90
C THR A 6 -9.94 3.47 1.52
N SER A 7 -9.36 4.18 0.56
CA SER A 7 -9.03 3.62 -0.76
C SER A 7 -8.16 2.36 -0.64
N ALA A 8 -7.22 2.34 0.31
CA ALA A 8 -6.37 1.19 0.59
C ALA A 8 -7.17 -0.04 1.04
N GLU A 9 -8.14 0.15 1.94
CA GLU A 9 -9.05 -0.92 2.40
C GLU A 9 -9.98 -1.42 1.28
N ALA A 10 -10.48 -0.50 0.44
CA ALA A 10 -11.32 -0.87 -0.69
C ALA A 10 -10.55 -1.73 -1.71
N TYR A 11 -9.33 -1.33 -2.08
CA TYR A 11 -8.50 -2.12 -2.98
C TYR A 11 -8.07 -3.47 -2.38
N LEU A 12 -7.76 -3.52 -1.08
CA LEU A 12 -7.46 -4.77 -0.41
C LEU A 12 -8.64 -5.74 -0.51
N LYS A 13 -9.85 -5.25 -0.24
CA LYS A 13 -11.07 -6.06 -0.37
C LYS A 13 -11.28 -6.58 -1.79
N GLU A 14 -11.12 -5.72 -2.80
CA GLU A 14 -11.20 -6.14 -4.20
C GLU A 14 -10.13 -7.22 -4.53
N ALA A 15 -8.91 -7.06 -4.04
CA ALA A 15 -7.83 -8.02 -4.24
C ALA A 15 -8.17 -9.40 -3.66
N GLU A 16 -8.73 -9.44 -2.46
CA GLU A 16 -9.19 -10.68 -1.82
C GLU A 16 -10.33 -11.35 -2.61
N GLU A 17 -11.25 -10.55 -3.16
CA GLU A 17 -12.35 -11.05 -4.00
C GLU A 17 -11.86 -11.67 -5.32
N PHE A 18 -10.85 -11.08 -5.97
CA PHE A 18 -10.22 -11.67 -7.16
C PHE A 18 -9.42 -12.93 -6.81
N LEU A 19 -8.66 -12.88 -5.72
CA LEU A 19 -7.85 -14.02 -5.27
C LEU A 19 -8.73 -15.24 -4.95
N ALA A 20 -9.88 -15.02 -4.32
CA ALA A 20 -10.85 -16.08 -4.01
C ALA A 20 -11.43 -16.76 -5.27
N LYS A 21 -11.43 -16.06 -6.42
CA LYS A 21 -11.85 -16.60 -7.73
C LYS A 21 -10.70 -17.26 -8.51
N GLY A 22 -9.49 -17.25 -7.95
CA GLY A 22 -8.28 -17.71 -8.64
C GLY A 22 -7.76 -16.75 -9.70
N ASP A 23 -8.26 -15.51 -9.73
CA ASP A 23 -7.82 -14.48 -10.67
C ASP A 23 -6.58 -13.77 -10.13
N THR A 24 -5.42 -14.40 -10.33
CA THR A 24 -4.14 -13.95 -9.78
C THR A 24 -3.68 -12.61 -10.34
N VAL A 25 -3.97 -12.34 -11.62
CA VAL A 25 -3.56 -11.10 -12.30
C VAL A 25 -4.29 -9.90 -11.69
N ASN A 26 -5.62 -9.97 -11.62
CA ASN A 26 -6.39 -8.86 -11.04
C ASN A 26 -6.16 -8.74 -9.53
N ALA A 27 -5.98 -9.86 -8.81
CA ALA A 27 -5.62 -9.82 -7.40
C ALA A 27 -4.31 -9.07 -7.16
N SER A 28 -3.24 -9.41 -7.91
CA SER A 28 -1.94 -8.75 -7.84
C SER A 28 -2.02 -7.24 -8.11
N GLU A 29 -2.77 -6.82 -9.14
CA GLU A 29 -2.97 -5.40 -9.43
C GLU A 29 -3.64 -4.65 -8.28
N LYS A 30 -4.66 -5.25 -7.69
CA LYS A 30 -5.41 -4.63 -6.58
C LYS A 30 -4.61 -4.61 -5.28
N TYR A 31 -3.81 -5.63 -5.00
CA TYR A 31 -2.88 -5.60 -3.87
C TYR A 31 -1.83 -4.49 -4.03
N TYR A 32 -1.26 -4.31 -5.21
CA TYR A 32 -0.34 -3.20 -5.47
C TYR A 32 -1.01 -1.84 -5.23
N LYS A 33 -2.22 -1.64 -5.76
CA LYS A 33 -3.00 -0.41 -5.55
C LYS A 33 -3.35 -0.17 -4.08
N ALA A 34 -3.60 -1.23 -3.31
CA ALA A 34 -3.83 -1.12 -1.87
C ALA A 34 -2.60 -0.58 -1.13
N VAL A 35 -1.40 -1.07 -1.47
CA VAL A 35 -0.15 -0.57 -0.89
C VAL A 35 0.14 0.86 -1.35
N GLU A 36 -0.06 1.18 -2.63
CA GLU A 36 0.11 2.54 -3.15
C GLU A 36 -0.75 3.55 -2.37
N GLU A 37 -2.03 3.27 -2.18
CA GLU A 37 -2.92 4.12 -1.39
C GLU A 37 -2.55 4.15 0.10
N ALA A 38 -2.08 3.03 0.66
CA ALA A 38 -1.58 3.00 2.03
C ALA A 38 -0.36 3.92 2.23
N ILE A 39 0.59 3.93 1.28
CA ILE A 39 1.74 4.85 1.29
C ILE A 39 1.28 6.30 1.22
N LYS A 40 0.33 6.64 0.33
CA LYS A 40 -0.21 8.00 0.24
C LYS A 40 -0.91 8.45 1.52
N ILE A 41 -1.67 7.56 2.17
CA ILE A 41 -2.32 7.84 3.45
C ILE A 41 -1.29 8.04 4.57
N LEU A 42 -0.25 7.21 4.62
CA LEU A 42 0.83 7.36 5.60
C LEU A 42 1.65 8.64 5.37
N ALA A 43 1.89 9.00 4.10
CA ALA A 43 2.52 10.26 3.72
C ALA A 43 1.69 11.45 4.20
N LEU A 44 0.36 11.41 4.02
CA LEU A 44 -0.58 12.42 4.55
C LEU A 44 -0.49 12.53 6.08
N LYS A 45 -0.54 11.39 6.78
CA LYS A 45 -0.52 11.33 8.26
C LYS A 45 0.77 11.86 8.89
N ASN A 46 1.89 11.73 8.19
CA ASN A 46 3.19 12.18 8.69
C ASN A 46 3.68 13.49 8.06
N ASN A 47 2.91 14.07 7.13
CA ASN A 47 3.21 15.34 6.46
C ASN A 47 4.64 15.40 5.87
N ILE A 48 5.06 14.33 5.21
CA ILE A 48 6.41 14.15 4.66
C ILE A 48 6.66 15.02 3.42
N LYS A 49 7.91 15.10 2.96
CA LYS A 49 8.31 15.96 1.84
C LYS A 49 7.68 15.51 0.52
N ALA A 50 7.70 14.20 0.22
CA ALA A 50 7.10 13.64 -0.98
C ALA A 50 5.61 14.01 -1.17
N LEU A 51 4.84 14.12 -0.08
CA LEU A 51 3.45 14.58 -0.13
C LEU A 51 3.34 16.02 -0.65
N LYS A 52 4.23 16.90 -0.21
CA LYS A 52 4.22 18.32 -0.64
C LYS A 52 4.55 18.42 -2.13
N GLU A 53 5.57 17.69 -2.57
CA GLU A 53 5.96 17.63 -3.99
C GLU A 53 4.84 17.05 -4.86
N ALA A 54 4.16 15.98 -4.42
CA ALA A 54 3.01 15.42 -5.13
C ALA A 54 1.85 16.43 -5.25
N LYS A 55 1.59 17.23 -4.20
CA LYS A 55 0.58 18.29 -4.24
C LYS A 55 0.94 19.42 -5.18
N GLU A 56 2.21 19.83 -5.21
CA GLU A 56 2.72 20.86 -6.13
C GLU A 56 2.66 20.39 -7.59
N LYS A 57 3.00 19.12 -7.84
CA LYS A 57 2.90 18.48 -9.16
C LYS A 57 1.46 18.23 -9.59
N GLY A 58 0.55 18.04 -8.64
CA GLY A 58 -0.86 17.69 -8.87
C GLY A 58 -1.10 16.19 -9.09
N GLU A 59 -0.08 15.36 -8.98
CA GLU A 59 -0.15 13.91 -9.18
C GLU A 59 0.92 13.17 -8.37
N TRP A 60 0.69 11.88 -8.14
CA TRP A 60 1.73 10.95 -7.68
C TRP A 60 2.31 10.23 -8.89
N ASP A 61 3.63 10.11 -8.93
CA ASP A 61 4.33 9.20 -9.85
C ASP A 61 5.16 8.18 -9.07
N LEU A 62 5.73 7.21 -9.78
CA LEU A 62 6.52 6.14 -9.16
C LEU A 62 7.75 6.68 -8.40
N LYS A 63 8.35 7.78 -8.87
CA LYS A 63 9.48 8.39 -8.18
C LYS A 63 9.04 8.94 -6.82
N LEU A 64 7.95 9.70 -6.78
CA LEU A 64 7.40 10.25 -5.55
C LEU A 64 6.92 9.17 -4.57
N LEU A 65 6.38 8.05 -5.09
CA LEU A 65 6.04 6.90 -4.25
C LEU A 65 7.29 6.27 -3.61
N ASN A 66 8.38 6.07 -4.37
CA ASN A 66 9.64 5.57 -3.83
C ASN A 66 10.24 6.55 -2.80
N ASP A 67 10.24 7.85 -3.10
CA ASP A 67 10.71 8.88 -2.16
C ASP A 67 9.88 8.85 -0.86
N ALA A 68 8.56 8.66 -0.96
CA ALA A 68 7.69 8.50 0.21
C ALA A 68 8.00 7.22 1.00
N VAL A 69 8.28 6.10 0.33
CA VAL A 69 8.70 4.84 0.97
C VAL A 69 9.97 5.06 1.78
N ASP A 70 10.98 5.74 1.22
CA ASP A 70 12.25 6.03 1.90
C ASP A 70 12.07 6.96 3.11
N GLU A 71 11.21 7.98 3.01
CA GLU A 71 10.89 8.86 4.12
C GLU A 71 10.10 8.13 5.22
N LEU A 72 9.12 7.32 4.85
CA LEU A 72 8.30 6.54 5.79
C LEU A 72 9.10 5.43 6.46
N ALA A 73 10.09 4.84 5.79
CA ALA A 73 11.01 3.87 6.38
C ALA A 73 11.82 4.48 7.54
N LYS A 74 12.15 5.78 7.49
CA LYS A 74 12.79 6.49 8.61
C LYS A 74 11.87 6.64 9.83
N ILE A 75 10.55 6.53 9.64
CA ILE A 75 9.53 6.70 10.69
C ILE A 75 9.07 5.34 11.25
N TYR A 76 8.85 4.37 10.37
CA TYR A 76 8.23 3.07 10.69
C TYR A 76 9.21 1.89 10.58
N GLY A 77 10.44 2.13 10.15
CA GLY A 77 11.48 1.12 9.92
C GLY A 77 11.41 0.49 8.53
N ASP A 78 12.37 -0.39 8.26
CA ASP A 78 12.56 -1.10 6.97
C ASP A 78 11.37 -1.96 6.53
N ARG A 79 10.41 -2.19 7.43
CA ARG A 79 9.14 -2.84 7.08
C ARG A 79 8.43 -2.13 5.92
N ILE A 80 8.51 -0.79 5.82
CA ILE A 80 7.85 -0.06 4.73
C ILE A 80 8.47 -0.40 3.37
N ILE A 81 9.80 -0.57 3.35
CA ILE A 81 10.54 -0.99 2.14
C ILE A 81 10.15 -2.43 1.78
N THR A 82 9.99 -3.29 2.80
CA THR A 82 9.59 -4.69 2.61
C THR A 82 8.17 -4.80 2.07
N ASP A 83 7.22 -4.05 2.65
CA ASP A 83 5.82 -4.00 2.22
C ASP A 83 5.70 -3.47 0.77
N TRP A 84 6.47 -2.43 0.43
CA TRP A 84 6.56 -1.91 -0.94
C TRP A 84 7.18 -2.92 -1.91
N SER A 85 8.26 -3.59 -1.53
CA SER A 85 8.92 -4.61 -2.36
C SER A 85 8.02 -5.81 -2.63
N ALA A 86 7.20 -6.21 -1.66
CA ALA A 86 6.17 -7.23 -1.83
C ALA A 86 5.12 -6.79 -2.88
N ALA A 87 4.65 -5.53 -2.80
CA ALA A 87 3.71 -4.98 -3.78
C ALA A 87 4.30 -4.93 -5.20
N VAL A 88 5.56 -4.49 -5.35
CA VAL A 88 6.26 -4.49 -6.64
C VAL A 88 6.40 -5.91 -7.18
N SER A 89 6.74 -6.89 -6.32
CA SER A 89 6.82 -8.30 -6.72
C SER A 89 5.47 -8.83 -7.19
N LEU A 90 4.37 -8.50 -6.50
CA LEU A 90 3.01 -8.90 -6.87
C LEU A 90 2.63 -8.43 -8.28
N ILE A 91 2.97 -7.18 -8.66
CA ILE A 91 2.57 -6.62 -9.96
C ILE A 91 3.55 -6.93 -11.10
N THR A 92 4.82 -7.23 -10.80
CA THR A 92 5.85 -7.44 -11.83
C THR A 92 6.10 -8.90 -12.17
N LEU A 93 5.81 -9.82 -11.25
CA LEU A 93 6.09 -11.24 -11.40
C LEU A 93 4.82 -12.04 -11.68
N ASN A 94 4.96 -13.10 -12.48
CA ASN A 94 3.90 -14.09 -12.63
C ASN A 94 4.00 -15.13 -11.50
N LEU A 95 3.31 -14.86 -10.40
CA LEU A 95 3.39 -15.64 -9.17
C LEU A 95 2.29 -16.71 -9.09
N SER A 96 2.57 -17.80 -8.38
CA SER A 96 1.53 -18.76 -8.02
C SER A 96 0.57 -18.15 -6.99
N ILE A 97 -0.62 -18.72 -6.89
CA ILE A 97 -1.62 -18.27 -5.91
C ILE A 97 -1.11 -18.42 -4.46
N GLU A 98 -0.28 -19.43 -4.19
CA GLU A 98 0.38 -19.62 -2.90
C GLU A 98 1.36 -18.48 -2.59
N ALA A 99 2.23 -18.13 -3.54
CA ALA A 99 3.17 -17.01 -3.37
C ALA A 99 2.44 -15.67 -3.21
N ILE A 100 1.33 -15.46 -3.93
CA ILE A 100 0.49 -14.26 -3.76
C ILE A 100 -0.11 -14.20 -2.35
N LYS A 101 -0.58 -15.33 -1.80
CA LYS A 101 -1.10 -15.40 -0.42
C LYS A 101 -0.02 -15.12 0.63
N GLU A 102 1.21 -15.54 0.39
CA GLU A 102 2.33 -15.21 1.28
C GLU A 102 2.64 -13.70 1.23
N LEU A 103 2.72 -13.12 0.02
CA LEU A 103 3.00 -11.70 -0.13
C LEU A 103 1.84 -10.80 0.31
N SER A 104 0.58 -11.26 0.26
CA SER A 104 -0.57 -10.47 0.69
C SER A 104 -0.55 -10.13 2.19
N ALA A 105 0.18 -10.89 3.02
CA ALA A 105 0.35 -10.59 4.43
C ALA A 105 0.99 -9.20 4.65
N TYR A 106 2.02 -8.86 3.87
CA TYR A 106 2.67 -7.54 3.92
C TYR A 106 1.71 -6.41 3.50
N VAL A 107 0.87 -6.68 2.50
CA VAL A 107 -0.15 -5.73 2.03
C VAL A 107 -1.18 -5.46 3.13
N MET A 108 -1.68 -6.51 3.78
CA MET A 108 -2.60 -6.39 4.91
C MET A 108 -2.00 -5.57 6.06
N ASP A 109 -0.72 -5.80 6.38
CA ASP A 109 -0.03 -5.13 7.48
C ASP A 109 0.16 -3.63 7.24
N ILE A 110 0.54 -3.21 6.02
CA ILE A 110 0.67 -1.78 5.70
C ILE A 110 -0.69 -1.10 5.57
N VAL A 111 -1.72 -1.77 5.04
CA VAL A 111 -3.09 -1.24 5.00
C VAL A 111 -3.60 -1.04 6.42
N LYS A 112 -3.40 -2.00 7.33
CA LYS A 112 -3.77 -1.88 8.75
C LYS A 112 -3.03 -0.74 9.44
N LEU A 113 -1.74 -0.57 9.16
CA LEU A 113 -0.95 0.56 9.66
C LEU A 113 -1.54 1.89 9.17
N ALA A 114 -1.84 2.00 7.88
CA ALA A 114 -2.45 3.17 7.27
C ALA A 114 -3.87 3.45 7.79
N SER A 115 -4.61 2.43 8.22
CA SER A 115 -5.96 2.55 8.76
C SER A 115 -6.03 2.88 10.25
N THR A 116 -4.92 2.71 10.99
CA THR A 116 -4.88 3.02 12.42
C THR A 116 -4.75 4.52 12.62
N ASN A 117 -5.66 5.13 13.39
CA ASN A 117 -5.50 6.53 13.78
C ASN A 117 -4.31 6.63 14.72
N LYS A 118 -3.34 7.50 14.41
CA LYS A 118 -2.43 8.00 15.43
C LYS A 118 -3.35 8.67 16.45
N GLU A 119 -3.50 8.11 17.63
CA GLU A 119 -4.10 8.85 18.74
C GLU A 119 -3.33 10.17 18.79
N MET A 120 -4.05 11.28 18.61
CA MET A 120 -3.46 12.61 18.69
C MET A 120 -3.02 12.77 20.14
N ALA A 121 -1.74 12.50 20.39
CA ALA A 121 -1.06 12.86 21.63
C ALA A 121 -0.77 14.37 21.63
#